data_AF-A0A5K0W1J3-F1
#
_entry.id   AF-A0A5K0W1J3-F1
#
_cell.length_a   1.000
_cell.length_b   1.000
_cell.length_c   1.000
_cell.angle_alpha   90.00
_cell.angle_beta   90.00
_cell.angle_gamma   90.00
#
_symmetry.space_group_name_H-M   'P 1'
#
loop_
_entity.id
_entity.type
_entity.pdbx_description
1 polymer ?
#
loop_
_entity_poly.entity_id
_entity_poly.type
_entity_poly.pdbx_seq_one_letter_code
_entity_poly.pdbx_strand_id
1 'polypeptide(L)'
;DHNVNVGDAETLAVLVELFTEKMNQWSKVIHALSCIDVLRSFAVTAISSSGSICRPLFVSVDSSPILKNGNAGPILRLKHLWHPYATLENGDSVVPNDILLGQDAVEHHPCGLLLTGPNMGGKSTLLRATCLAILLSQ
;
A
#
# COMPACT_ATOMS: atom_id res chain seq x y z
N ASP A 1 -13.25 51.62 2.40
CA ASP A 1 -14.70 51.74 2.14
C ASP A 1 -15.32 50.42 1.75
N HIS A 2 -15.62 49.57 2.74
CA HIS A 2 -16.53 48.44 2.56
C HIS A 2 -17.62 48.59 3.60
N ASN A 3 -18.61 49.43 3.26
CA ASN A 3 -19.88 49.46 3.97
C ASN A 3 -20.61 48.18 3.50
N VAL A 4 -20.34 47.05 4.17
CA VAL A 4 -21.09 45.81 3.95
C VAL A 4 -22.55 46.15 4.20
N ASN A 5 -23.36 46.10 3.14
CA ASN A 5 -24.77 46.43 3.25
C ASN A 5 -25.41 45.40 4.17
N VAL A 6 -26.19 45.84 5.17
CA VAL A 6 -26.75 44.94 6.21
C VAL A 6 -27.54 43.77 5.58
N GLY A 7 -28.19 44.01 4.43
CA GLY A 7 -28.89 42.97 3.67
C GLY A 7 -27.98 41.91 3.03
N ASP A 8 -26.71 42.24 2.71
CA ASP A 8 -25.75 41.27 2.17
C ASP A 8 -25.30 40.28 3.26
N ALA A 9 -25.13 40.78 4.49
CA ALA A 9 -24.77 39.96 5.64
C ALA A 9 -25.90 38.97 6.02
N GLU A 10 -27.15 39.43 5.99
CA GLU A 10 -28.33 38.57 6.21
C GLU A 10 -28.47 37.51 5.11
N THR A 11 -28.27 37.89 3.85
CA THR A 11 -28.30 36.95 2.72
C THR A 11 -27.22 35.88 2.87
N LEU A 12 -26.00 36.25 3.25
CA LEU A 12 -24.91 35.30 3.48
C LEU A 12 -25.24 34.33 4.62
N ALA A 13 -25.84 34.80 5.71
CA ALA A 13 -26.21 33.94 6.83
C ALA A 13 -27.22 32.85 6.40
N VAL A 14 -28.23 33.22 5.62
CA VAL A 14 -29.21 32.27 5.06
C VAL A 14 -28.54 31.27 4.12
N LEU A 15 -27.63 31.72 3.26
CA LEU A 15 -26.89 30.82 2.35
C LEU A 15 -26.01 29.82 3.11
N VAL A 16 -25.35 30.27 4.19
CA VAL A 16 -24.55 29.38 5.05
C VAL A 16 -25.46 28.36 5.74
N GLU A 17 -26.61 28.77 6.27
CA GLU A 17 -27.57 27.85 6.89
C GLU A 17 -28.02 26.77 5.90
N LEU A 18 -28.49 27.16 4.71
CA LEU A 18 -28.90 26.24 3.64
C LEU A 18 -27.77 25.30 3.20
N PHE A 19 -26.52 25.79 3.18
CA PHE A 19 -25.36 24.96 2.90
C PHE A 19 -25.11 23.94 4.03
N THR A 20 -25.19 24.39 5.29
CA THR A 20 -24.96 23.54 6.47
C THR A 20 -26.04 22.46 6.66
N GLU A 21 -27.28 22.72 6.24
CA GLU A 21 -28.34 21.70 6.20
C GLU A 21 -27.95 20.48 5.35
N LYS A 22 -27.04 20.66 4.38
CA LYS A 22 -26.60 19.61 3.46
C LYS A 22 -25.25 18.98 3.84
N MET A 23 -24.73 19.22 5.06
CA MET A 23 -23.41 18.72 5.49
C MET A 23 -23.26 17.20 5.35
N ASN A 24 -24.33 16.44 5.56
CA ASN A 24 -24.32 14.99 5.37
C ASN A 24 -24.10 14.59 3.90
N GLN A 25 -24.69 15.31 2.95
CA GLN A 25 -24.48 15.10 1.53
C GLN A 25 -23.07 15.54 1.12
N TRP A 26 -22.60 16.69 1.61
CA TRP A 26 -21.24 17.16 1.36
C TRP A 26 -20.18 16.18 1.86
N SER A 27 -20.34 15.66 3.07
CA SER A 27 -19.45 14.65 3.64
C SER A 27 -19.37 13.39 2.77
N LYS A 28 -20.52 12.90 2.26
CA LYS A 28 -20.56 11.76 1.33
C LYS A 28 -19.81 12.05 0.02
N VAL A 29 -19.98 13.25 -0.55
CA VAL A 29 -19.28 13.65 -1.77
C VAL A 29 -17.78 13.76 -1.53
N ILE A 30 -17.36 14.40 -0.44
CA ILE A 30 -15.95 14.53 -0.05
C ILE A 30 -15.32 13.15 0.14
N HIS A 31 -16.01 12.25 0.84
CA HIS A 31 -15.53 10.88 1.03
C HIS A 31 -15.42 10.11 -0.29
N ALA A 32 -16.41 10.23 -1.19
CA ALA A 32 -16.34 9.57 -2.49
C ALA A 32 -15.17 10.10 -3.34
N LEU A 33 -14.97 11.42 -3.34
CA LEU A 33 -13.85 12.05 -4.06
C LEU A 33 -12.49 11.67 -3.46
N SER A 34 -12.36 11.63 -2.13
CA SER A 34 -11.11 11.23 -1.48
C SER A 34 -10.76 9.77 -1.76
N CYS A 35 -11.75 8.86 -1.79
CA CYS A 35 -11.53 7.48 -2.22
C CYS A 35 -11.00 7.40 -3.66
N ILE A 36 -11.61 8.14 -4.59
CA ILE A 36 -11.18 8.17 -5.99
C ILE A 36 -9.76 8.75 -6.12
N ASP A 37 -9.46 9.82 -5.39
CA ASP A 37 -8.15 10.47 -5.40
C ASP A 37 -7.04 9.52 -4.94
N VAL A 38 -7.24 8.81 -3.82
CA VAL A 38 -6.29 7.81 -3.31
C VAL A 38 -6.12 6.64 -4.29
N LEU A 39 -7.23 6.09 -4.83
CA LEU A 39 -7.15 5.00 -5.81
C LEU A 39 -6.42 5.42 -7.09
N ARG A 40 -6.64 6.65 -7.56
CA ARG A 40 -5.90 7.23 -8.68
C ARG A 40 -4.42 7.37 -8.35
N SER A 41 -4.09 7.84 -7.14
CA SER A 41 -2.70 7.98 -6.69
C SER A 41 -1.96 6.63 -6.71
N PHE A 42 -2.61 5.55 -6.24
CA PHE A 42 -2.06 4.19 -6.35
C PHE A 42 -1.87 3.74 -7.79
N ALA A 43 -2.86 3.99 -8.67
CA ALA A 43 -2.74 3.63 -10.08
C ALA A 43 -1.60 4.38 -10.78
N VAL A 44 -1.48 5.69 -10.56
CA VAL A 44 -0.39 6.50 -11.11
C VAL A 44 0.96 6.02 -10.60
N THR A 45 1.09 5.79 -9.28
CA THR A 45 2.32 5.27 -8.67
C THR A 45 2.71 3.91 -9.24
N ALA A 46 1.72 3.04 -9.51
CA ALA A 46 1.96 1.74 -10.12
C ALA A 46 2.54 1.86 -11.54
N ILE A 47 1.96 2.74 -12.35
CA ILE A 47 2.34 2.97 -13.75
C ILE A 47 3.70 3.68 -13.87
N SER A 48 3.98 4.64 -12.99
CA SER A 48 5.22 5.44 -13.02
C SER A 48 6.39 4.79 -12.29
N SER A 49 6.22 3.58 -11.77
CA SER A 49 7.26 2.91 -10.99
C SER A 49 8.45 2.48 -11.86
N SER A 50 9.65 2.57 -11.30
CA SER A 50 10.89 2.18 -11.99
C SER A 50 11.16 0.68 -12.00
N GLY A 51 10.35 -0.11 -11.29
CA GLY A 51 10.53 -1.56 -11.14
C GLY A 51 9.21 -2.31 -11.23
N SER A 52 9.26 -3.64 -11.19
CA SER A 52 8.06 -4.46 -11.35
C SER A 52 7.08 -4.28 -10.19
N ILE A 53 5.82 -4.02 -10.51
CA ILE A 53 4.70 -4.01 -9.55
C ILE A 53 3.75 -5.14 -9.90
N CYS A 54 3.08 -5.69 -8.89
CA CYS A 54 2.06 -6.72 -9.06
C CYS A 54 0.88 -6.46 -8.11
N ARG A 55 -0.26 -7.09 -8.43
CA ARG A 55 -1.38 -7.20 -7.49
C ARG A 55 -1.10 -8.38 -6.54
N PRO A 56 -1.09 -8.16 -5.22
CA PRO A 56 -0.83 -9.23 -4.26
C PRO A 56 -1.93 -10.28 -4.29
N LEU A 57 -1.54 -11.55 -4.09
CA LEU A 57 -2.48 -12.66 -3.93
C LEU A 57 -2.55 -13.04 -2.46
N PHE A 58 -3.71 -12.82 -1.85
CA PHE A 58 -3.99 -13.28 -0.50
C PHE A 58 -4.49 -14.73 -0.54
N VAL A 59 -3.79 -15.62 0.15
CA VAL A 59 -4.19 -17.01 0.29
C VAL A 59 -5.03 -17.15 1.55
N SER A 60 -6.29 -17.57 1.40
CA SER A 60 -7.15 -17.92 2.53
C SER A 60 -6.77 -19.28 3.10
N VAL A 61 -6.76 -19.37 4.43
CA VAL A 61 -6.46 -20.58 5.21
C VAL A 61 -7.43 -21.72 4.85
N ASP A 62 -8.67 -21.41 4.49
CA ASP A 62 -9.73 -22.41 4.27
C ASP A 62 -9.82 -22.90 2.80
N SER A 63 -9.26 -22.14 1.86
CA SER A 63 -9.50 -22.33 0.42
C SER A 63 -8.38 -23.09 -0.30
N SER A 64 -7.23 -23.29 0.34
CA SER A 64 -6.11 -23.97 -0.31
C SER A 64 -6.25 -25.48 -0.16
N PRO A 65 -6.25 -26.27 -1.26
CA PRO A 65 -6.16 -27.73 -1.16
C PRO A 65 -4.85 -28.19 -0.49
N ILE A 66 -3.82 -27.32 -0.45
CA ILE A 66 -2.57 -27.54 0.27
C ILE A 66 -2.79 -27.43 1.80
N LEU A 67 -3.74 -26.59 2.25
CA LEU A 67 -4.08 -26.38 3.66
C LEU A 67 -4.95 -27.48 4.29
N LYS A 68 -5.57 -28.34 3.48
CA LYS A 68 -6.49 -29.39 3.97
C LYS A 68 -5.80 -30.64 4.51
N ASN A 69 -4.50 -30.82 4.26
CA ASN A 69 -3.74 -31.99 4.71
C ASN A 69 -3.10 -31.82 6.11
N GLY A 70 -3.58 -30.87 6.93
CA GLY A 70 -3.16 -30.71 8.34
C GLY A 70 -1.77 -30.10 8.55
N ASN A 71 -1.02 -29.82 7.48
CA ASN A 71 0.39 -29.40 7.54
C ASN A 71 0.67 -28.02 6.92
N ALA A 72 -0.31 -27.19 6.59
CA ALA A 72 0.00 -25.90 5.96
C ALA A 72 0.02 -24.74 6.94
N GLY A 73 1.20 -24.12 7.03
CA GLY A 73 1.44 -22.90 7.78
C GLY A 73 1.28 -21.63 6.92
N PRO A 74 1.51 -20.45 7.51
CA PRO A 74 1.52 -19.19 6.77
C PRO A 74 2.60 -19.20 5.68
N ILE A 75 2.34 -18.54 4.55
CA ILE A 75 3.25 -18.45 3.41
C ILE A 75 3.49 -16.99 3.05
N LEU A 76 4.75 -16.62 2.85
CA LEU A 76 5.16 -15.37 2.23
C LEU A 76 6.03 -15.70 1.02
N ARG A 77 5.53 -15.37 -0.18
CA ARG A 77 6.26 -15.54 -1.42
C ARG A 77 6.35 -14.22 -2.16
N LEU A 78 7.54 -13.63 -2.17
CA LEU A 78 7.85 -12.41 -2.90
C LEU A 78 8.89 -12.75 -3.96
N LYS A 79 8.58 -12.45 -5.23
CA LYS A 79 9.49 -12.64 -6.35
C LYS A 79 9.87 -11.29 -6.94
N HIS A 80 11.14 -11.13 -7.30
CA HIS A 80 11.70 -9.90 -7.83
C HIS A 80 11.37 -8.68 -6.96
N LEU A 81 11.45 -8.85 -5.64
CA LEU A 81 11.24 -7.78 -4.66
C LEU A 81 12.36 -6.75 -4.78
N TRP A 82 11.97 -5.50 -5.02
CA TRP A 82 12.86 -4.35 -5.03
C TRP A 82 12.34 -3.31 -4.03
N HIS A 83 13.24 -2.44 -3.55
CA HIS A 83 12.87 -1.39 -2.60
C HIS A 83 12.49 -0.10 -3.35
N PRO A 84 11.24 0.37 -3.29
CA PRO A 84 10.76 1.48 -4.14
C PRO A 84 11.46 2.82 -3.90
N TYR A 85 12.05 3.02 -2.72
CA TYR A 85 12.80 4.23 -2.38
C TYR A 85 14.32 4.02 -2.31
N ALA A 86 14.82 2.85 -2.71
CA ALA A 86 16.27 2.67 -2.82
C ALA A 86 16.71 3.31 -4.13
N THR A 87 17.35 4.46 -4.04
CA THR A 87 17.98 5.13 -5.18
C THR A 87 19.48 4.80 -5.16
N LEU A 88 20.01 4.37 -6.31
CA LEU A 88 21.45 4.27 -6.51
C LEU A 88 21.92 5.59 -7.11
N GLU A 89 22.99 6.18 -6.55
CA GLU A 89 23.50 7.50 -6.94
C GLU A 89 23.87 7.60 -8.43
N ASN A 90 24.10 6.47 -9.10
CA ASN A 90 24.55 6.40 -10.49
C ASN A 90 23.41 6.15 -11.50
N GLY A 91 22.15 6.13 -11.06
CA GLY A 91 21.03 5.78 -11.94
C GLY A 91 20.90 4.28 -12.24
N ASP A 92 21.71 3.44 -11.59
CA ASP A 92 21.58 1.99 -11.65
C ASP A 92 20.28 1.52 -10.99
N SER A 93 19.72 0.43 -11.51
CA SER A 93 18.52 -0.19 -10.95
C SER A 93 18.85 -1.03 -9.72
N VAL A 94 18.01 -0.95 -8.67
CA VAL A 94 18.10 -1.81 -7.48
C VAL A 94 18.00 -3.27 -7.91
N VAL A 95 18.93 -4.11 -7.44
CA VAL A 95 18.90 -5.55 -7.71
C VAL A 95 17.70 -6.20 -7.00
N PRO A 96 16.75 -6.82 -7.72
CA PRO A 96 15.61 -7.50 -7.11
C PRO A 96 16.03 -8.77 -6.35
N ASN A 97 15.26 -9.12 -5.31
CA ASN A 97 15.52 -10.30 -4.47
C ASN A 97 14.25 -11.16 -4.34
N ASP A 98 14.42 -12.46 -4.13
CA ASP A 98 13.32 -13.37 -3.85
C ASP A 98 13.27 -13.68 -2.35
N ILE A 99 12.05 -13.76 -1.80
CA ILE A 99 11.81 -14.20 -0.43
C ILE A 99 10.74 -15.28 -0.44
N LEU A 100 11.06 -16.38 0.23
CA LEU A 100 10.17 -17.50 0.42
C LEU A 100 10.25 -17.90 1.90
N LEU A 101 9.14 -17.70 2.62
CA LEU A 101 8.94 -18.17 3.99
C LEU A 101 7.66 -19.00 4.05
N GLY A 102 7.66 -20.03 4.87
CA GLY A 102 6.57 -21.00 4.92
C GLY A 102 6.68 -22.08 3.85
N GLN A 103 5.55 -22.73 3.54
CA GLN A 103 5.54 -23.95 2.75
C GLN A 103 5.87 -23.71 1.26
N ASP A 104 6.92 -24.38 0.78
CA ASP A 104 7.13 -24.72 -0.63
C ASP A 104 6.78 -26.21 -0.83
N ALA A 105 6.77 -26.72 -2.06
CA ALA A 105 6.39 -28.09 -2.42
C ALA A 105 7.20 -29.24 -1.75
N VAL A 106 8.13 -28.91 -0.85
CA VAL A 106 9.01 -29.82 -0.10
C VAL A 106 8.60 -29.77 1.37
N GLU A 107 8.74 -30.88 2.10
CA GLU A 107 8.27 -31.09 3.49
C GLU A 107 8.86 -30.17 4.59
N HIS A 108 9.38 -29.00 4.24
CA HIS A 108 9.99 -28.05 5.17
C HIS A 108 9.24 -26.72 5.16
N HIS A 109 8.90 -26.26 6.37
CA HIS A 109 8.15 -25.03 6.63
C HIS A 109 9.03 -24.04 7.39
N PRO A 110 10.00 -23.38 6.73
CA PRO A 110 10.84 -22.40 7.40
C PRO A 110 10.00 -21.19 7.82
N CYS A 111 9.68 -21.12 9.12
CA CYS A 111 8.98 -19.99 9.74
C CYS A 111 9.92 -18.84 10.14
N GLY A 112 11.23 -18.99 9.91
CA GLY A 112 12.24 -18.00 10.28
C GLY A 112 13.37 -17.94 9.26
N LEU A 113 13.96 -16.75 9.11
CA LEU A 113 15.06 -16.47 8.19
C LEU A 113 16.26 -15.91 8.97
N LEU A 114 17.38 -16.63 8.96
CA LEU A 114 18.66 -16.11 9.45
C LEU A 114 19.42 -15.48 8.28
N LEU A 115 19.45 -14.15 8.23
CA LEU A 115 20.12 -13.39 7.17
C LEU A 115 21.52 -12.93 7.62
N THR A 116 22.57 -13.48 7.03
CA THR A 116 23.98 -13.14 7.32
C THR A 116 24.65 -12.50 6.10
N GLY A 117 25.82 -11.89 6.30
CA GLY A 117 26.60 -11.28 5.22
C GLY A 117 27.34 -10.00 5.65
N PRO A 118 28.24 -9.46 4.81
CA PRO A 118 29.07 -8.30 5.14
C PRO A 118 28.23 -7.04 5.38
N ASN A 119 28.82 -6.08 6.11
CA ASN A 119 28.21 -4.75 6.25
C ASN A 119 28.03 -4.11 4.86
N MET A 120 26.96 -3.31 4.70
CA MET A 120 26.53 -2.72 3.42
C MET A 120 26.10 -3.71 2.31
N GLY A 121 26.07 -5.02 2.57
CA GLY A 121 25.57 -6.02 1.60
C GLY A 121 24.04 -6.04 1.38
N GLY A 122 23.33 -4.94 1.65
CA GLY A 122 21.88 -4.84 1.38
C GLY A 122 20.94 -5.56 2.35
N LYS A 123 21.44 -6.22 3.40
CA LYS A 123 20.61 -6.98 4.37
C LYS A 123 19.45 -6.16 4.98
N SER A 124 19.74 -4.95 5.48
CA SER A 124 18.72 -4.05 6.03
C SER A 124 17.76 -3.54 4.95
N THR A 125 18.23 -3.35 3.72
CA THR A 125 17.40 -2.94 2.59
C THR A 125 16.39 -4.03 2.22
N LEU A 126 16.82 -5.30 2.19
CA LEU A 126 15.95 -6.45 1.94
C LEU A 126 14.84 -6.55 3.00
N LEU A 127 15.19 -6.49 4.28
CA LEU A 127 14.20 -6.56 5.37
C LEU A 127 13.20 -5.40 5.31
N ARG A 128 13.65 -4.17 5.04
CA ARG A 128 12.76 -3.00 4.89
C ARG A 128 11.85 -3.13 3.66
N ALA A 129 12.39 -3.59 2.53
CA ALA A 129 11.60 -3.83 1.32
C ALA A 129 10.50 -4.87 1.58
N THR A 130 10.82 -5.92 2.34
CA THR A 130 9.87 -6.96 2.74
C THR A 130 8.72 -6.39 3.55
N CYS A 131 9.03 -5.63 4.61
CA CYS A 131 8.01 -4.99 5.45
C CYS A 131 7.14 -4.04 4.64
N LEU A 132 7.75 -3.23 3.76
CA LEU A 132 7.02 -2.27 2.94
C LEU A 132 6.11 -2.97 1.93
N ALA A 133 6.57 -4.05 1.30
CA ALA A 133 5.75 -4.83 0.37
C ALA A 133 4.52 -5.44 1.07
N ILE A 134 4.68 -5.94 2.31
CA ILE A 134 3.56 -6.46 3.09
C ILE A 134 2.57 -5.33 3.45
N LEU A 135 3.06 -4.20 3.96
CA LEU A 135 2.20 -3.06 4.32
C LEU A 135 1.42 -2.51 3.12
N LEU A 136 2.07 -2.42 1.95
CA LEU A 136 1.41 -1.96 0.71
C LEU A 136 0.44 -2.99 0.12
N SER A 137 0.58 -4.26 0.51
CA SER A 137 -0.29 -5.31 -0.01
C SER A 137 -1.66 -5.34 0.66
N GLN A 138 -1.71 -5.03 1.97
CA GLN A 138 -2.88 -5.12 2.85
C GLN A 138 -3.82 -3.92 2.69
#